data_AF-A0A7V8XXK2-F1
#
_entry.id   AF-A0A7V8XXK2-F1
#
_cell.length_a   1.000
_cell.length_b   1.000
_cell.length_c   1.000
_cell.angle_alpha   90.00
_cell.angle_beta   90.00
_cell.angle_gamma   90.00
#
_symmetry.space_group_name_H-M   'P 1'
#
loop_
_entity.id
_entity.type
_entity.pdbx_description
1 polymer ?
#
loop_
_entity_poly.entity_id
_entity_poly.type
_entity_poly.pdbx_seq_one_letter_code
_entity_poly.pdbx_strand_id
1 'polypeptide(L)'
;MPNLMAEPPGAELEPESRAVNRVLDRYRQFYNRLDARGARSIWPSVDAEALARIFTRLDRQTMTFDKCSIALSESTATAHCAGLLEYVPRVGSATLHSERHSWTIELRRASEGWQIVKVSGR
;
A
#
# COMPACT_ATOMS: atom_id res chain seq x y z
N MET A 1 21.15 -18.18 -38.82
CA MET A 1 21.73 -17.48 -37.65
C MET A 1 20.61 -16.70 -36.95
N PRO A 2 20.00 -17.21 -35.87
CA PRO A 2 19.21 -16.36 -34.97
C PRO A 2 20.01 -16.11 -33.68
N ASN A 3 20.30 -14.85 -33.40
CA ASN A 3 20.90 -14.43 -32.15
C ASN A 3 19.83 -14.51 -31.04
N LEU A 4 19.94 -15.52 -30.18
CA LEU A 4 19.14 -15.65 -28.95
C LEU A 4 19.70 -14.69 -27.90
N MET A 5 19.37 -13.40 -28.00
CA MET A 5 19.49 -12.51 -26.85
C MET A 5 18.32 -12.83 -25.92
N ALA A 6 18.51 -13.78 -25.02
CA ALA A 6 17.63 -13.91 -23.86
C ALA A 6 17.75 -12.60 -23.06
N GLU A 7 16.66 -11.83 -22.99
CA GLU A 7 16.59 -10.71 -22.06
C GLU A 7 16.84 -11.25 -20.64
N PRO A 8 17.68 -10.58 -19.83
CA PRO A 8 17.95 -11.07 -18.49
C PRO A 8 16.63 -11.11 -17.71
N PRO A 9 16.33 -12.21 -17.00
CA PRO A 9 15.03 -12.43 -16.34
C PRO A 9 14.66 -11.38 -15.26
N GLY A 10 15.52 -10.39 -15.01
CA GLY A 10 15.27 -9.26 -14.11
C GLY A 10 14.89 -7.93 -14.77
N ALA A 11 15.02 -7.77 -16.09
CA ALA A 11 14.73 -6.50 -16.76
C ALA A 11 13.23 -6.13 -16.71
N GLU A 12 12.35 -7.13 -16.80
CA GLU A 12 10.89 -6.99 -16.66
C GLU A 12 10.48 -6.70 -15.20
N LEU A 13 11.25 -7.18 -14.22
CA LEU A 13 10.88 -7.06 -12.80
C LEU A 13 11.14 -5.68 -12.21
N GLU A 14 12.10 -4.94 -12.75
CA GLU A 14 12.42 -3.57 -12.34
C GLU A 14 11.28 -2.55 -12.57
N PRO A 15 10.67 -2.46 -13.77
CA PRO A 15 9.52 -1.59 -13.99
C PRO A 15 8.30 -2.02 -13.18
N GLU A 16 8.08 -3.32 -12.99
CA GLU A 16 6.99 -3.84 -12.17
C GLU A 16 7.19 -3.51 -10.68
N SER A 17 8.42 -3.64 -10.17
CA SER A 17 8.77 -3.24 -8.80
C SER A 17 8.50 -1.76 -8.57
N ARG A 18 8.85 -0.91 -9.54
CA ARG A 18 8.55 0.53 -9.51
C ARG A 18 7.04 0.79 -9.55
N ALA A 19 6.27 0.00 -10.31
CA ALA A 19 4.83 0.11 -10.35
C ALA A 19 4.17 -0.27 -9.02
N VAL A 20 4.62 -1.36 -8.39
CA VAL A 20 4.17 -1.78 -7.05
C VAL A 20 4.49 -0.70 -6.02
N ASN A 21 5.72 -0.17 -6.00
CA ASN A 21 6.10 0.91 -5.08
C ASN A 21 5.18 2.14 -5.21
N ARG A 22 4.79 2.52 -6.45
CA ARG A 22 3.83 3.62 -6.65
C ARG A 22 2.46 3.34 -6.03
N VAL A 23 1.99 2.09 -6.04
CA VAL A 23 0.73 1.71 -5.38
C VAL A 23 0.87 1.81 -3.86
N LEU A 24 1.99 1.35 -3.29
CA LEU A 24 2.28 1.46 -1.86
C LEU A 24 2.36 2.93 -1.40
N ASP A 25 2.99 3.79 -2.20
CA ASP A 25 3.03 5.23 -1.93
C ASP A 25 1.65 5.88 -1.99
N ARG A 26 0.84 5.53 -2.98
CA ARG A 26 -0.55 6.01 -3.08
C ARG A 26 -1.38 5.55 -1.88
N TYR A 27 -1.23 4.30 -1.47
CA TYR A 27 -1.89 3.76 -0.27
C TYR A 27 -1.58 4.62 0.96
N ARG A 28 -0.29 4.85 1.23
CA ARG A 28 0.15 5.73 2.32
C ARG A 28 -0.43 7.14 2.21
N GLN A 29 -0.40 7.73 1.02
CA GLN A 29 -0.93 9.08 0.78
C GLN A 29 -2.44 9.17 1.04
N PHE A 30 -3.22 8.18 0.59
CA PHE A 30 -4.67 8.16 0.84
C PHE A 30 -4.98 8.00 2.32
N TYR A 31 -4.26 7.15 3.04
CA TYR A 31 -4.43 7.01 4.49
C TYR A 31 -4.04 8.28 5.25
N ASN A 32 -2.99 8.99 4.82
CA ASN A 32 -2.57 10.25 5.45
C ASN A 32 -3.53 11.40 5.16
N ARG A 33 -4.19 11.37 4.00
CA ARG A 33 -5.26 12.33 3.64
C ARG A 33 -6.64 11.93 4.16
N LEU A 34 -6.75 10.78 4.85
CA LEU A 34 -8.03 10.24 5.31
C LEU A 34 -9.03 10.06 4.14
N ASP A 35 -8.52 9.67 2.96
CA ASP A 35 -9.26 9.58 1.70
C ASP A 35 -9.63 8.13 1.37
N ALA A 36 -10.81 7.71 1.86
CA ALA A 36 -11.31 6.36 1.64
C ALA A 36 -11.66 6.06 0.17
N ARG A 37 -12.08 7.09 -0.60
CA ARG A 37 -12.40 6.93 -2.03
C ARG A 37 -11.13 6.71 -2.84
N GLY A 38 -10.08 7.47 -2.55
CA GLY A 38 -8.76 7.27 -3.10
C GLY A 38 -8.21 5.88 -2.78
N ALA A 39 -8.33 5.41 -1.54
CA ALA A 39 -7.93 4.05 -1.16
C ALA A 39 -8.67 2.97 -1.99
N ARG A 40 -9.99 3.10 -2.19
CA ARG A 40 -10.79 2.17 -3.02
C ARG A 40 -10.34 2.09 -4.48
N SER A 41 -9.76 3.17 -5.03
CA SER A 41 -9.26 3.18 -6.41
C SER A 41 -8.08 2.23 -6.64
N ILE A 42 -7.24 2.02 -5.63
CA ILE A 42 -6.09 1.11 -5.67
C ILE A 42 -6.35 -0.21 -4.93
N TRP A 43 -7.36 -0.26 -4.07
CA TRP A 43 -7.78 -1.44 -3.33
C TRP A 43 -9.29 -1.69 -3.57
N PRO A 44 -9.68 -2.24 -4.73
CA PRO A 44 -11.09 -2.33 -5.12
C PRO A 44 -11.93 -3.29 -4.27
N SER A 45 -11.33 -4.08 -3.38
CA SER A 45 -12.06 -4.95 -2.43
C SER A 45 -12.26 -4.30 -1.06
N VAL A 46 -11.64 -3.15 -0.75
CA VAL A 46 -11.76 -2.50 0.57
C VAL A 46 -13.17 -1.95 0.81
N ASP A 47 -13.72 -2.14 1.99
CA ASP A 47 -14.94 -1.45 2.38
C ASP A 47 -14.66 0.04 2.60
N ALA A 48 -14.91 0.84 1.56
CA ALA A 48 -14.64 2.28 1.58
C ALA A 48 -15.55 3.02 2.56
N GLU A 49 -16.77 2.53 2.82
CA GLU A 49 -17.69 3.16 3.76
C GLU A 49 -17.24 2.92 5.21
N ALA A 50 -16.87 1.68 5.53
CA ALA A 50 -16.31 1.36 6.83
C ALA A 50 -15.00 2.14 7.07
N LEU A 51 -14.14 2.23 6.06
CA LEU A 51 -12.91 3.01 6.13
C LEU A 51 -13.18 4.50 6.35
N ALA A 52 -14.13 5.09 5.63
CA ALA A 52 -14.53 6.49 5.82
C ALA A 52 -15.02 6.75 7.25
N ARG A 53 -15.83 5.84 7.83
CA ARG A 53 -16.31 5.96 9.22
C ARG A 53 -15.18 5.87 10.24
N ILE A 54 -14.11 5.13 9.95
CA ILE A 54 -12.90 5.11 10.79
C ILE A 54 -12.21 6.48 10.69
N PHE A 55 -12.02 6.98 9.47
CA PHE A 55 -11.36 8.25 9.20
C PHE A 55 -12.08 9.46 9.82
N THR A 56 -13.41 9.47 9.92
CA THR A 56 -14.14 10.55 10.61
C THR A 56 -13.82 10.63 12.11
N ARG A 57 -13.30 9.55 12.72
CA ARG A 57 -12.89 9.53 14.13
C ARG A 57 -11.47 10.03 14.35
N LEU A 58 -10.74 10.35 13.28
CA LEU A 58 -9.37 10.85 13.33
C LEU A 58 -9.36 12.36 13.04
N ASP A 59 -8.58 13.10 13.81
CA ASP A 59 -8.21 14.48 13.48
C ASP A 59 -7.09 14.46 12.43
N ARG A 60 -6.08 13.62 12.68
CA ARG A 60 -4.92 13.45 11.83
C ARG A 60 -4.40 12.03 11.89
N GLN A 61 -3.79 11.60 10.80
CA GLN A 61 -3.02 10.37 10.74
C GLN A 61 -1.79 10.58 9.86
N THR A 62 -0.67 10.03 10.32
CA THR A 62 0.59 9.94 9.58
C THR A 62 1.05 8.50 9.60
N MET A 63 0.99 7.86 8.44
CA MET A 63 1.60 6.58 8.15
C MET A 63 2.90 6.83 7.39
N THR A 64 3.97 6.17 7.84
CA THR A 64 5.27 6.11 7.17
C THR A 64 5.64 4.65 6.91
N PHE A 65 6.33 4.42 5.81
CA PHE A 65 7.00 3.14 5.55
C PHE A 65 8.51 3.40 5.61
N ASP A 66 9.19 2.80 6.57
CA ASP A 66 10.64 2.91 6.71
C ASP A 66 11.34 2.05 5.66
N LYS A 67 10.83 0.83 5.48
CA LYS A 67 11.34 -0.14 4.51
C LYS A 67 10.21 -1.02 4.02
N CYS A 68 10.17 -1.25 2.71
CA CYS A 68 9.33 -2.26 2.09
C CYS A 68 10.20 -3.27 1.34
N SER A 69 10.05 -4.55 1.67
CA SER A 69 10.61 -5.65 0.89
C SER A 69 9.53 -6.18 -0.04
N ILE A 70 9.78 -6.18 -1.36
CA ILE A 70 8.81 -6.61 -2.37
C ILE A 70 9.25 -7.93 -2.96
N ALA A 71 8.40 -8.94 -2.85
CA ALA A 71 8.52 -10.19 -3.58
C ALA A 71 7.58 -10.13 -4.80
N LEU A 72 8.15 -10.10 -6.00
CA LEU A 72 7.42 -10.13 -7.25
C LEU A 72 7.28 -11.55 -7.81
N SER A 73 6.17 -11.76 -8.51
CA SER A 73 5.91 -12.90 -9.38
C SER A 73 5.18 -12.38 -10.62
N GLU A 74 4.96 -13.22 -11.63
CA GLU A 74 4.48 -12.79 -12.96
C GLU A 74 3.24 -11.86 -12.93
N SER A 75 2.28 -12.14 -12.05
CA SER A 75 1.03 -11.37 -11.94
C SER A 75 0.63 -11.01 -10.51
N THR A 76 1.49 -11.33 -9.53
CA THR A 76 1.23 -11.08 -8.10
C THR A 76 2.46 -10.48 -7.44
N ALA A 77 2.24 -9.69 -6.40
CA ALA A 77 3.31 -9.12 -5.60
C ALA A 77 2.93 -9.16 -4.12
N THR A 78 3.90 -9.45 -3.26
CA THR A 78 3.74 -9.34 -1.82
C THR A 78 4.75 -8.33 -1.30
N ALA A 79 4.26 -7.25 -0.70
CA ALA A 79 5.07 -6.24 -0.05
C ALA A 79 4.97 -6.38 1.46
N HIS A 80 6.13 -6.53 2.11
CA HIS A 80 6.25 -6.47 3.56
C HIS A 80 6.84 -5.11 3.93
N CYS A 81 6.02 -4.23 4.48
CA CYS A 81 6.40 -2.89 4.89
C CYS A 81 6.43 -2.79 6.41
N ALA A 82 7.50 -2.24 6.97
CA ALA A 82 7.56 -1.86 8.38
C ALA A 82 7.61 -0.33 8.48
N GLY A 83 6.99 0.22 9.51
CA GLY A 83 7.00 1.67 9.72
C GLY A 83 6.24 2.13 10.94
N LEU A 84 5.86 3.39 10.92
CA LEU A 84 5.20 4.07 12.02
C LEU A 84 3.79 4.49 11.60
N LEU A 85 2.83 4.29 12.50
CA LEU A 85 1.50 4.84 12.41
C LEU A 85 1.28 5.78 13.58
N GLU A 86 1.14 7.06 13.26
CA GLU A 86 0.83 8.10 14.22
C GLU A 86 -0.57 8.63 13.95
N TYR A 87 -1.37 8.80 14.99
CA TYR A 87 -2.72 9.33 14.84
C TYR A 87 -3.16 10.15 16.05
N VAL A 88 -4.03 11.12 15.79
CA VAL A 88 -4.70 11.92 16.81
C VAL A 88 -6.19 11.63 16.70
N PRO A 89 -6.82 11.00 17.70
CA PRO A 89 -8.27 10.84 17.74
C PRO A 89 -8.96 12.19 17.77
N ARG A 90 -10.04 12.33 16.99
CA ARG A 90 -10.91 13.53 17.01
C ARG A 90 -11.79 13.60 18.25
N VAL A 91 -12.16 12.44 18.77
CA VAL A 91 -13.09 12.30 19.91
C VAL A 91 -12.33 11.71 21.09
N GLY A 92 -12.46 12.31 22.26
CA GLY A 92 -11.77 11.90 23.49
C GLY A 92 -10.47 12.67 23.71
N SER A 93 -9.43 11.97 24.14
CA SER A 93 -8.10 12.52 24.37
C SER A 93 -7.42 12.84 23.03
N ALA A 94 -7.26 14.12 22.70
CA ALA A 94 -6.54 14.57 21.50
C ALA A 94 -5.01 14.40 21.62
N THR A 95 -4.57 13.32 22.26
CA THR A 95 -3.16 12.98 22.45
C THR A 95 -2.64 12.30 21.20
N LEU A 96 -1.39 12.57 20.84
CA LEU A 96 -0.72 11.87 19.75
C LEU A 96 -0.44 10.42 20.17
N HIS A 97 -0.99 9.48 19.43
CA HIS A 97 -0.64 8.08 19.51
C HIS A 97 0.40 7.77 18.43
N SER A 98 1.40 6.98 18.77
CA SER A 98 2.49 6.61 17.87
C SER A 98 2.84 5.15 18.10
N GLU A 99 2.68 4.33 17.07
CA GLU A 99 2.80 2.88 17.14
C GLU A 99 3.64 2.37 15.97
N ARG A 100 4.56 1.43 16.24
CA ARG A 100 5.26 0.70 15.18
C ARG A 100 4.38 -0.42 14.67
N HIS A 101 4.24 -0.49 13.34
CA HIS A 101 3.40 -1.47 12.67
C HIS A 101 4.17 -2.18 11.57
N SER A 102 3.77 -3.42 11.31
CA SER A 102 4.24 -4.20 10.17
C SER A 102 3.05 -4.59 9.30
N TRP A 103 3.11 -4.24 8.02
CA TRP A 103 2.07 -4.51 7.03
C TRP A 103 2.53 -5.54 6.02
N THR A 104 1.66 -6.51 5.75
CA THR A 104 1.75 -7.38 4.57
C THR A 104 0.67 -6.95 3.59
N ILE A 105 1.10 -6.55 2.40
CA ILE A 105 0.23 -6.02 1.35
C ILE A 105 0.36 -6.96 0.16
N GLU A 106 -0.73 -7.65 -0.18
CA GLU A 106 -0.82 -8.52 -1.34
C GLU A 106 -1.42 -7.72 -2.49
N LEU A 107 -0.75 -7.73 -3.63
CA LEU A 107 -1.16 -7.04 -4.85
C LEU A 107 -1.27 -8.02 -6.02
N ARG A 108 -2.14 -7.69 -6.96
CA ARG A 108 -2.26 -8.39 -8.24
C ARG A 108 -2.15 -7.41 -9.40
N ARG A 109 -1.63 -7.88 -10.52
CA ARG A 109 -1.65 -7.17 -11.79
C ARG A 109 -3.06 -7.27 -12.39
N ALA A 110 -3.67 -6.13 -12.68
CA ALA A 110 -4.93 -6.02 -13.41
C ALA A 110 -4.70 -5.25 -14.72
N SER A 111 -5.73 -5.18 -15.57
CA SER A 111 -5.68 -4.43 -16.84
C SER A 111 -5.34 -2.94 -16.66
N GLU A 112 -5.74 -2.34 -15.54
CA GLU A 112 -5.45 -0.93 -15.21
C GLU A 112 -4.17 -0.74 -14.38
N GLY A 113 -3.38 -1.81 -14.20
CA GLY A 113 -2.16 -1.83 -13.41
C GLY A 113 -2.29 -2.60 -12.10
N TRP A 114 -1.35 -2.39 -11.19
CA TRP A 114 -1.32 -3.08 -9.90
C TRP A 114 -2.41 -2.58 -8.95
N GLN A 115 -3.08 -3.53 -8.29
CA GLN A 115 -4.12 -3.26 -7.30
C GLN A 115 -3.87 -4.10 -6.05
N ILE A 116 -4.15 -3.51 -4.89
CA ILE A 116 -4.14 -4.19 -3.60
C ILE A 116 -5.33 -5.15 -3.57
N VAL A 117 -5.05 -6.39 -3.22
CA VAL A 117 -6.04 -7.44 -2.98
C VAL A 117 -6.36 -7.50 -1.49
N LYS A 118 -5.30 -7.40 -0.67
CA LYS A 118 -5.39 -7.57 0.78
C LYS A 118 -4.29 -6.81 1.49
N VAL A 119 -4.63 -6.27 2.66
CA VAL A 119 -3.68 -5.71 3.61
C VAL A 119 -3.93 -6.37 4.96
N SER A 120 -2.86 -6.83 5.61
CA SER A 120 -2.89 -7.30 6.99
C SER A 120 -1.77 -6.64 7.78
N GLY A 121 -2.04 -6.32 9.05
CA GLY A 121 -1.09 -5.69 9.96
C GLY A 121 -0.85 -6.54 11.20
N ARG A 122 0.34 -6.42 11.77
CA ARG A 122 0.63 -6.80 13.16
C ARG A 122 1.26 -5.63 13.90
#